data_AF-A0A538SE27-F1
#
_entry.id   AF-A0A538SE27-F1
#
_cell.length_a   1.000
_cell.length_b   1.000
_cell.length_c   1.000
_cell.angle_alpha   90.00
_cell.angle_beta   90.00
_cell.angle_gamma   90.00
#
_symmetry.space_group_name_H-M   'P 1'
#
loop_
_entity.id
_entity.type
_entity.pdbx_description
1 polymer ?
#
loop_
_entity_poly.entity_id
_entity_poly.type
_entity_poly.pdbx_seq_one_letter_code
_entity_poly.pdbx_strand_id
1 'polypeptide(L)'
;MDVLTGGNHLWDKKDSMDYLADEPRLVRPANLPPGAPGEGWRVFKAVDGTAVGVVNLLGRVFMKEADDPFRAADVALEALRDKCKVVLVDLHAETTAEKMAMGWHLDGRASALIGTHTHVQTADERVLPKGTAYISDAGMTGGFDSVIGMDRKAALHRFLTLLPQRLTPSTGDPRLNAVLVHVDAATGRAHAIRRIEIAQAAAPAGGARRLTGAEPALSVRLAARAEVEKLRAAGVEPALALISVGEDPASQVYLERKREACAEVGIAVRRFTLAAGTETSGVIERVRALGEDADVHGILVQLPLPPPADAQAVLESIPPAKDVDGFHPANAGALALGLPGFVPATPRGILELLRYYQVPLAGKHAVVLGRSNIVGRPLATLLSSKAVNMTVTIGHSASGPALERLAREADLLVAAIGRPEVVNADWVKAGATVVDVGVHRVAAPESRRGSRLTGDVHAESVARVAAALTPVPGGVGPMTVAMVVANTVLAAQRLAQRGARV
;
A
#
# COMPACT_ATOMS: atom_id res chain seq x y z
N MET A 1 9.37 8.33 5.67
CA MET A 1 10.70 8.95 5.73
C MET A 1 10.68 9.95 6.84
N ASP A 2 11.45 9.69 7.89
CA ASP A 2 11.46 10.49 9.12
C ASP A 2 12.51 11.61 9.06
N VAL A 3 13.61 11.36 8.34
CA VAL A 3 14.75 12.28 8.18
C VAL A 3 15.25 12.25 6.74
N LEU A 4 15.74 13.39 6.26
CA LEU A 4 16.39 13.56 4.97
C LEU A 4 17.81 14.09 5.19
N THR A 5 18.81 13.43 4.62
CA THR A 5 20.17 13.94 4.49
C THR A 5 20.42 14.33 3.04
N GLY A 6 21.32 15.29 2.81
CA GLY A 6 21.61 15.82 1.48
C GLY A 6 23.09 15.74 1.12
N GLY A 7 23.38 15.80 -0.18
CA GLY A 7 24.72 15.86 -0.74
C GLY A 7 25.04 17.19 -1.41
N ASN A 8 26.21 17.30 -2.02
CA ASN A 8 26.71 18.52 -2.69
C ASN A 8 25.69 19.18 -3.64
N HIS A 9 24.97 18.40 -4.45
CA HIS A 9 24.06 18.95 -5.47
C HIS A 9 22.79 19.62 -4.96
N LEU A 10 22.42 19.43 -3.69
CA LEU A 10 21.18 20.00 -3.15
C LEU A 10 21.29 21.52 -2.96
N TRP A 11 22.50 22.02 -2.66
CA TRP A 11 22.79 23.43 -2.39
C TRP A 11 23.21 24.22 -3.65
N ASP A 12 23.41 23.55 -4.78
CA ASP A 12 23.72 24.18 -6.08
C ASP A 12 22.53 24.90 -6.72
N LYS A 13 21.31 24.66 -6.22
CA LYS A 13 20.06 25.16 -6.83
C LYS A 13 19.52 26.36 -6.08
N LYS A 14 19.62 27.55 -6.70
CA LYS A 14 19.11 28.80 -6.11
C LYS A 14 17.63 28.69 -5.66
N ASP A 15 16.81 27.99 -6.43
CA ASP A 15 15.37 27.84 -6.20
C ASP A 15 15.02 26.91 -5.02
N SER A 16 15.98 26.14 -4.48
CA SER A 16 15.73 25.27 -3.32
C SER A 16 15.95 25.97 -1.98
N MET A 17 16.65 27.11 -1.94
CA MET A 17 17.17 27.71 -0.70
C MET A 17 16.10 28.04 0.35
N ASP A 18 14.95 28.59 -0.07
CA ASP A 18 13.83 28.90 0.82
C ASP A 18 13.22 27.62 1.42
N TYR A 19 13.09 26.56 0.61
CA TYR A 19 12.59 25.27 1.06
C TYR A 19 13.57 24.53 2.00
N LEU A 20 14.87 24.62 1.72
CA LEU A 20 15.90 23.98 2.54
C LEU A 20 15.98 24.59 3.95
N ALA A 21 15.66 25.88 4.09
CA ALA A 21 15.61 26.55 5.38
C ALA A 21 14.41 26.09 6.23
N ASP A 22 13.27 25.82 5.59
CA ASP A 22 11.99 25.57 6.27
C ASP A 22 11.64 24.08 6.46
N GLU A 23 12.39 23.14 5.87
CA GLU A 23 12.10 21.70 5.98
C GLU A 23 12.69 21.09 7.29
N PRO A 24 11.87 20.81 8.32
CA PRO A 24 12.36 20.36 9.63
C PRO A 24 12.92 18.92 9.63
N ARG A 25 12.75 18.16 8.55
CA ARG A 25 13.31 16.82 8.41
C ARG A 25 14.70 16.80 7.76
N LEU A 26 15.12 17.92 7.17
CA LEU A 26 16.38 17.99 6.45
C LEU A 26 17.56 18.28 7.38
N VAL A 27 18.63 17.49 7.23
CA VAL A 27 19.94 17.68 7.86
C VAL A 27 20.98 17.91 6.76
N ARG A 28 21.59 19.09 6.74
CA ARG A 28 22.63 19.42 5.76
C ARG A 28 24.00 18.87 6.17
N PRO A 29 25.00 18.79 5.28
CA PRO A 29 26.34 18.47 5.71
C PRO A 29 26.86 19.52 6.70
N ALA A 30 27.38 19.05 7.83
CA ALA A 30 27.83 19.90 8.93
C ALA A 30 29.08 20.71 8.57
N ASN A 31 29.90 20.20 7.67
CA ASN A 31 31.15 20.81 7.20
C ASN A 31 30.98 21.64 5.92
N LEU A 32 29.78 22.19 5.67
CA LEU A 32 29.63 23.29 4.71
C LEU A 32 30.07 24.62 5.34
N PRO A 33 30.61 25.56 4.55
CA PRO A 33 31.01 26.88 5.04
C PRO A 33 29.89 27.63 5.77
N PRO A 34 30.22 28.53 6.72
CA PRO A 34 29.24 29.38 7.39
C PRO A 34 28.38 30.16 6.38
N GLY A 35 27.07 30.20 6.61
CA GLY A 35 26.10 30.89 5.75
C GLY A 35 25.21 29.97 4.90
N ALA A 36 25.53 28.68 4.79
CA ALA A 36 24.64 27.70 4.18
C ALA A 36 23.41 27.42 5.09
N PRO A 37 22.16 27.46 4.55
CA PRO A 37 20.94 27.28 5.34
C PRO A 37 20.79 25.84 5.84
N GLY A 38 20.19 25.69 7.02
CA GLY A 38 19.95 24.41 7.68
C GLY A 38 21.00 24.04 8.75
N GLU A 39 20.78 22.91 9.41
CA GLU A 39 21.62 22.41 10.51
C GLU A 39 22.41 21.15 10.10
N GLY A 40 23.65 21.05 10.59
CA GLY A 40 24.56 19.92 10.32
C GLY A 40 24.19 18.59 11.00
N TRP A 41 23.37 18.69 12.03
CA TRP A 41 22.87 17.57 12.82
C TRP A 41 21.57 17.97 13.52
N ARG A 42 20.75 16.97 13.86
CA ARG A 42 19.49 17.19 14.60
C ARG A 42 19.09 15.93 15.38
N VAL A 43 18.30 16.11 16.43
CA VAL A 43 17.72 15.00 17.20
C VAL A 43 16.27 14.77 16.78
N PHE A 44 15.94 13.52 16.46
CA PHE A 44 14.62 13.06 16.09
C PHE A 44 14.09 12.07 17.12
N LYS A 45 12.78 11.78 17.10
CA LYS A 45 12.16 10.74 17.92
C LYS A 45 11.73 9.57 17.05
N ALA A 46 12.18 8.38 17.39
CA ALA A 46 11.69 7.13 16.80
C ALA A 46 10.24 6.85 17.26
N VAL A 47 9.58 5.88 16.60
CA VAL A 47 8.18 5.49 16.88
C VAL A 47 7.97 5.06 18.34
N ASP A 48 8.98 4.45 18.95
CA ASP A 48 8.98 4.03 20.36
C ASP A 48 9.37 5.16 21.34
N GLY A 49 9.62 6.37 20.83
CA GLY A 49 10.03 7.54 21.60
C GLY A 49 11.54 7.70 21.78
N THR A 50 12.37 6.77 21.30
CA THR A 50 13.84 6.86 21.41
C THR A 50 14.38 8.10 20.71
N ALA A 51 15.23 8.87 21.40
CA ALA A 51 15.91 10.02 20.81
C ALA A 51 17.08 9.55 19.93
N VAL A 52 17.08 9.97 18.67
CA VAL A 52 18.08 9.58 17.66
C VAL A 52 18.72 10.83 17.08
N GLY A 53 20.02 10.99 17.27
CA GLY A 53 20.82 12.02 16.61
C GLY A 53 21.13 11.61 15.18
N VAL A 54 20.92 12.50 14.21
CA VAL A 54 21.36 12.30 12.83
C VAL A 54 22.37 13.40 12.48
N VAL A 55 23.53 12.99 11.98
CA VAL A 55 24.61 13.88 11.51
C VAL A 55 24.81 13.61 10.03
N ASN A 56 24.94 14.67 9.25
CA ASN A 56 25.28 14.57 7.84
C ASN A 56 26.63 15.23 7.58
N LEU A 57 27.47 14.60 6.76
CA LEU A 57 28.84 15.03 6.47
C LEU A 57 29.12 14.90 4.98
N LEU A 58 29.98 15.78 4.48
CA LEU A 58 30.47 15.75 3.11
C LEU A 58 31.94 15.32 3.12
N GLY A 59 32.33 14.35 2.30
CA GLY A 59 33.74 14.07 2.06
C GLY A 59 34.44 15.28 1.43
N ARG A 60 35.77 15.30 1.45
CA ARG A 60 36.56 16.37 0.80
C ARG A 60 37.42 15.88 -0.35
N VAL A 61 37.71 14.58 -0.43
CA VAL A 61 38.51 14.05 -1.54
C VAL A 61 37.64 14.06 -2.81
N PHE A 62 38.05 14.86 -3.81
CA PHE A 62 37.30 15.18 -5.04
C PHE A 62 36.01 15.98 -4.86
N MET A 63 35.73 16.48 -3.66
CA MET A 63 34.57 17.32 -3.34
C MET A 63 35.07 18.69 -2.86
N LYS A 64 34.87 19.73 -3.68
CA LYS A 64 35.61 21.00 -3.54
C LYS A 64 35.06 21.96 -2.48
N GLU A 65 33.91 21.66 -1.88
CA GLU A 65 33.05 22.64 -1.21
C GLU A 65 32.89 22.38 0.30
N ALA A 66 33.77 21.59 0.90
CA ALA A 66 33.65 21.16 2.29
C ALA A 66 34.88 21.42 3.16
N ASP A 67 34.64 21.86 4.39
CA ASP A 67 35.62 21.88 5.47
C ASP A 67 35.94 20.45 5.95
N ASP A 68 36.83 20.31 6.94
CA ASP A 68 37.26 19.00 7.45
C ASP A 68 36.09 18.19 8.04
N PRO A 69 35.68 17.06 7.42
CA PRO A 69 34.54 16.28 7.90
C PRO A 69 34.81 15.58 9.23
N PHE A 70 36.06 15.27 9.56
CA PHE A 70 36.42 14.58 10.81
C PHE A 70 36.24 15.51 12.01
N ARG A 71 36.67 16.77 11.87
CA ARG A 71 36.46 17.79 12.91
C ARG A 71 34.99 18.15 13.06
N ALA A 72 34.25 18.25 11.94
CA ALA A 72 32.81 18.50 11.99
C ALA A 72 32.05 17.36 12.68
N ALA A 73 32.43 16.11 12.42
CA ALA A 73 31.91 14.95 13.13
C ALA A 73 32.17 15.05 14.63
N ASP A 74 33.40 15.40 15.05
CA ASP A 74 33.75 15.56 16.47
C ASP A 74 32.88 16.61 17.16
N VAL A 75 32.68 17.77 16.53
CA VAL A 75 31.83 18.85 17.06
C VAL A 75 30.37 18.41 17.16
N ALA A 76 29.84 17.75 16.13
CA ALA A 76 28.46 17.27 16.11
C ALA A 76 28.20 16.22 17.20
N LEU A 77 29.12 15.26 17.36
CA LEU A 77 29.01 14.22 18.39
C LEU A 77 29.11 14.78 19.80
N GLU A 78 29.96 15.78 20.04
CA GLU A 78 30.02 16.45 21.34
C GLU A 78 28.68 17.16 21.65
N ALA A 79 28.09 17.84 20.66
CA ALA A 79 26.82 18.54 20.82
C ALA A 79 25.61 17.62 21.03
N LEU A 80 25.72 16.35 20.61
CA LEU A 80 24.68 15.32 20.75
C LEU A 80 24.83 14.44 22.00
N ARG A 81 26.00 14.44 22.65
CA ARG A 81 26.37 13.52 23.74
C ARG A 81 25.34 13.41 24.86
N ASP A 82 24.76 14.53 25.27
CA ASP A 82 23.79 14.60 26.38
C ASP A 82 22.32 14.55 25.91
N LYS A 83 22.09 14.50 24.59
CA LYS A 83 20.74 14.57 24.00
C LYS A 83 20.22 13.22 23.53
N CYS A 84 21.11 12.32 23.12
CA CYS A 84 20.75 10.99 22.64
C CYS A 84 21.93 10.02 22.77
N LYS A 85 21.62 8.73 22.91
CA LYS A 85 22.63 7.65 22.85
C LYS A 85 22.78 7.06 21.45
N VAL A 86 21.68 7.03 20.69
CA VAL A 86 21.68 6.54 19.32
C VAL A 86 22.06 7.68 18.38
N VAL A 87 23.14 7.51 17.61
CA VAL A 87 23.60 8.49 16.63
C VAL A 87 23.88 7.83 15.28
N LEU A 88 23.23 8.33 14.23
CA LEU A 88 23.43 7.91 12.85
C LEU A 88 24.21 8.98 12.10
N VAL A 89 25.24 8.58 11.37
CA VAL A 89 26.06 9.47 10.55
C VAL A 89 25.92 9.06 9.09
N ASP A 90 25.47 9.99 8.25
CA ASP A 90 25.59 9.90 6.79
C ASP A 90 26.87 10.61 6.36
N LEU A 91 27.71 9.91 5.60
CA LEU A 91 28.88 10.49 4.95
C LEU A 91 28.73 10.40 3.43
N HIS A 92 28.37 11.53 2.83
CA HIS A 92 28.29 11.70 1.40
C HIS A 92 29.69 11.97 0.83
N ALA A 93 30.34 10.99 0.20
CA ALA A 93 31.73 11.11 -0.22
C ALA A 93 32.07 10.31 -1.48
N GLU A 94 32.97 10.83 -2.32
CA GLU A 94 33.44 10.15 -3.53
C GLU A 94 34.33 8.94 -3.22
N THR A 95 35.25 9.07 -2.25
CA THR A 95 36.27 8.04 -2.05
C THR A 95 35.93 7.06 -0.93
N THR A 96 35.99 5.77 -1.25
CA THR A 96 35.83 4.68 -0.27
C THR A 96 36.84 4.78 0.88
N ALA A 97 38.08 5.18 0.59
CA ALA A 97 39.13 5.30 1.61
C ALA A 97 38.78 6.33 2.70
N GLU A 98 38.21 7.48 2.32
CA GLU A 98 37.77 8.51 3.27
C GLU A 98 36.61 8.00 4.14
N LYS A 99 35.65 7.28 3.53
CA LYS A 99 34.55 6.65 4.27
C LYS A 99 35.03 5.62 5.27
N MET A 100 35.97 4.75 4.87
CA MET A 100 36.58 3.76 5.76
C MET A 100 37.34 4.42 6.91
N ALA A 101 38.11 5.48 6.64
CA ALA A 101 38.82 6.23 7.66
C ALA A 101 37.85 6.87 8.66
N MET A 102 36.75 7.46 8.19
CA MET A 102 35.69 7.98 9.07
C MET A 102 35.06 6.86 9.91
N GLY A 103 34.85 5.67 9.33
CA GLY A 103 34.33 4.52 10.06
C GLY A 103 35.19 4.19 11.28
N TRP A 104 36.50 4.13 11.10
CA TRP A 104 37.44 3.92 12.20
C TRP A 104 37.51 5.10 13.18
N HIS A 105 37.39 6.33 12.69
CA HIS A 105 37.36 7.53 13.53
C HIS A 105 36.13 7.59 14.45
N LEU A 106 35.02 7.00 14.00
CA LEU A 106 33.73 7.01 14.70
C LEU A 106 33.43 5.73 15.47
N ASP A 107 34.28 4.70 15.39
CA ASP A 107 34.02 3.41 16.03
C ASP A 107 33.86 3.55 17.55
N GLY A 108 32.67 3.20 18.05
CA GLY A 108 32.24 3.33 19.44
C GLY A 108 31.75 4.73 19.84
N ARG A 109 31.77 5.69 18.91
CA ARG A 109 31.33 7.08 19.14
C ARG A 109 30.01 7.40 18.44
N ALA A 110 29.65 6.62 17.42
CA ALA A 110 28.35 6.65 16.74
C ALA A 110 27.75 5.25 16.66
N SER A 111 26.43 5.15 16.54
CA SER A 111 25.75 3.86 16.35
C SER A 111 25.94 3.31 14.95
N ALA A 112 25.91 4.18 13.94
CA ALA A 112 26.13 3.80 12.55
C ALA A 112 26.81 4.92 11.74
N LEU A 113 27.69 4.53 10.83
CA LEU A 113 28.20 5.35 9.74
C LEU A 113 27.78 4.71 8.41
N ILE A 114 26.93 5.40 7.67
CA ILE A 114 26.43 4.95 6.37
C ILE A 114 26.99 5.89 5.30
N GLY A 115 27.81 5.34 4.39
CA GLY A 115 28.28 6.12 3.25
C GLY A 115 27.22 6.28 2.16
N THR A 116 27.29 7.39 1.42
CA THR A 116 26.48 7.67 0.22
C THR A 116 27.34 8.34 -0.87
N HIS A 117 26.75 8.73 -2.02
CA HIS A 117 27.33 9.40 -3.21
C HIS A 117 27.72 8.48 -4.38
N THR A 118 28.26 7.28 -4.15
CA THR A 118 28.77 6.45 -5.27
C THR A 118 27.68 5.61 -5.95
N HIS A 119 26.47 5.58 -5.38
CA HIS A 119 25.24 4.99 -5.93
C HIS A 119 25.25 3.45 -6.11
N VAL A 120 26.40 2.81 -5.97
CA VAL A 120 26.54 1.35 -5.98
C VAL A 120 26.62 0.85 -4.55
N GLN A 121 25.65 0.02 -4.13
CA GLN A 121 25.66 -0.55 -2.78
C GLN A 121 26.87 -1.47 -2.60
N THR A 122 27.74 -1.15 -1.64
CA THR A 122 28.95 -1.94 -1.38
C THR A 122 28.63 -3.19 -0.57
N ALA A 123 29.49 -4.20 -0.63
CA ALA A 123 29.35 -5.47 0.10
C ALA A 123 30.33 -5.57 1.28
N ASP A 124 30.45 -4.49 2.04
CA ASP A 124 31.40 -4.34 3.15
C ASP A 124 30.70 -3.96 4.47
N GLU A 125 29.39 -4.21 4.56
CA GLU A 125 28.62 -3.96 5.76
C GLU A 125 29.13 -4.79 6.94
N ARG A 126 29.40 -4.13 8.06
CA ARG A 126 29.89 -4.80 9.28
C ARG A 126 29.63 -3.95 10.51
N VAL A 127 29.66 -4.59 11.67
CA VAL A 127 29.80 -3.89 12.95
C VAL A 127 31.28 -3.83 13.29
N LEU A 128 31.80 -2.63 13.50
CA LEU A 128 33.19 -2.39 13.89
C LEU A 128 33.42 -2.80 15.36
N PRO A 129 34.68 -3.04 15.78
CA PRO A 129 34.99 -3.65 17.08
C PRO A 129 34.39 -2.95 18.31
N LYS A 130 34.18 -1.64 18.28
CA LYS A 130 33.59 -0.88 19.40
C LYS A 130 32.08 -0.64 19.25
N GLY A 131 31.43 -1.27 18.27
CA GLY A 131 29.99 -1.32 18.14
C GLY A 131 29.37 -0.30 17.19
N THR A 132 30.13 0.24 16.23
CA THR A 132 29.57 1.10 15.18
C THR A 132 29.24 0.28 13.93
N ALA A 133 27.99 0.31 13.47
CA ALA A 133 27.63 -0.26 12.18
C ALA A 133 28.23 0.57 11.03
N TYR A 134 28.74 -0.08 9.99
CA TYR A 134 29.46 0.57 8.91
C TYR A 134 29.10 -0.05 7.56
N ILE A 135 28.97 0.80 6.52
CA ILE A 135 28.98 0.41 5.11
C ILE A 135 29.57 1.57 4.28
N SER A 136 30.35 1.26 3.24
CA SER A 136 30.95 2.31 2.39
C SER A 136 29.94 3.00 1.47
N ASP A 137 28.91 2.32 0.97
CA ASP A 137 27.82 3.00 0.27
C ASP A 137 26.52 2.23 0.42
N ALA A 138 25.45 2.92 0.84
CA ALA A 138 24.12 2.33 0.94
C ALA A 138 23.52 1.97 -0.43
N GLY A 139 24.06 2.53 -1.53
CA GLY A 139 23.53 2.42 -2.88
C GLY A 139 22.40 3.41 -3.15
N MET A 140 22.08 3.58 -4.43
CA MET A 140 20.96 4.43 -4.85
C MET A 140 19.62 3.68 -4.78
N THR A 141 18.55 4.40 -4.43
CA THR A 141 17.18 3.96 -4.75
C THR A 141 16.76 4.63 -6.05
N GLY A 142 16.49 3.86 -7.10
CA GLY A 142 16.19 4.36 -8.44
C GLY A 142 16.46 3.33 -9.53
N GLY A 143 16.53 3.77 -10.79
CA GLY A 143 16.75 2.87 -11.93
C GLY A 143 18.14 2.25 -11.94
N PHE A 144 18.24 0.94 -11.78
CA PHE A 144 19.50 0.18 -11.82
C PHE A 144 20.03 -0.05 -13.22
N ASP A 145 19.16 -0.02 -14.23
CA ASP A 145 19.57 -0.11 -15.62
C ASP A 145 20.08 1.26 -16.11
N SER A 146 21.19 1.71 -15.51
CA SER A 146 21.68 3.09 -15.59
C SER A 146 23.19 3.19 -15.42
N VAL A 147 23.74 4.38 -15.63
CA VAL A 147 25.10 4.75 -15.19
C VAL A 147 24.93 5.61 -13.95
N ILE A 148 25.13 5.01 -12.76
CA ILE A 148 24.93 5.65 -11.45
C ILE A 148 23.61 6.44 -11.34
N GLY A 149 22.53 5.88 -11.88
CA GLY A 149 21.20 6.48 -11.87
C GLY A 149 20.86 7.39 -13.04
N MET A 150 21.81 7.65 -13.95
CA MET A 150 21.61 8.45 -15.15
C MET A 150 21.41 7.59 -16.39
N ASP A 151 20.71 8.12 -17.39
CA ASP A 151 20.48 7.46 -18.68
C ASP A 151 21.81 7.00 -19.32
N ARG A 152 21.84 5.72 -19.73
CA ARG A 152 23.05 5.08 -20.25
C ARG A 152 23.52 5.72 -21.56
N LYS A 153 22.60 6.09 -22.45
CA LYS A 153 22.97 6.62 -23.78
C LYS A 153 23.58 8.01 -23.63
N ALA A 154 22.98 8.86 -22.80
CA ALA A 154 23.49 10.19 -22.51
C ALA A 154 24.88 10.13 -21.84
N ALA A 155 25.04 9.25 -20.86
CA ALA A 155 26.33 9.04 -20.19
C ALA A 155 27.39 8.52 -21.17
N LEU A 156 27.09 7.48 -21.94
CA LEU A 156 28.01 6.89 -22.93
C LEU A 156 28.41 7.91 -24.00
N HIS A 157 27.46 8.69 -24.52
CA HIS A 157 27.77 9.74 -25.49
C HIS A 157 28.80 10.73 -24.92
N ARG A 158 28.56 11.23 -23.71
CA ARG A 158 29.48 12.15 -23.03
C ARG A 158 30.88 11.55 -22.85
N PHE A 159 30.99 10.29 -22.45
CA PHE A 159 32.31 9.65 -22.28
C PHE A 159 33.03 9.39 -23.62
N LEU A 160 32.30 9.09 -24.69
CA LEU A 160 32.88 8.81 -26.00
C LEU A 160 33.30 10.09 -26.75
N THR A 161 32.53 11.17 -26.62
CA THR A 161 32.72 12.38 -27.42
C THR A 161 33.31 13.55 -26.63
N LEU A 162 33.28 13.47 -25.29
CA LEU A 162 33.55 14.59 -24.38
C LEU A 162 32.63 15.80 -24.58
N LEU A 163 31.60 15.69 -25.44
CA LEU A 163 30.64 16.77 -25.66
C LEU A 163 29.66 16.87 -24.48
N PRO A 164 29.23 18.08 -24.10
CA PRO A 164 28.23 18.27 -23.07
C PRO A 164 26.91 17.59 -23.47
N GLN A 165 26.42 16.71 -22.61
CA GLN A 165 25.12 16.07 -22.75
C GLN A 165 24.36 16.25 -21.44
N ARG A 166 23.09 16.64 -21.54
CA ARG A 166 22.21 16.68 -20.37
C ARG A 166 21.96 15.26 -19.88
N LEU A 167 22.38 14.96 -18.65
CA LEU A 167 22.07 13.70 -17.99
C LEU A 167 20.65 13.78 -17.40
N THR A 168 19.86 12.74 -17.64
CA THR A 168 18.51 12.58 -17.09
C THR A 168 18.45 11.31 -16.25
N PRO A 169 17.69 11.30 -15.14
CA PRO A 169 17.52 10.08 -14.34
C PRO A 169 16.95 8.92 -15.17
N SER A 170 17.44 7.70 -14.93
CA SER A 170 16.89 6.47 -15.52
C SER A 170 15.65 5.99 -14.76
N THR A 171 14.70 5.42 -15.49
CA THR A 171 13.49 4.78 -14.94
C THR A 171 13.48 3.26 -15.09
N GLY A 172 14.53 2.67 -15.68
CA GLY A 172 14.61 1.23 -15.93
C GLY A 172 15.13 0.45 -14.72
N ASP A 173 14.54 -0.72 -14.45
CA ASP A 173 14.86 -1.59 -13.31
C ASP A 173 14.92 -0.83 -11.97
N PRO A 174 13.79 -0.26 -11.51
CA PRO A 174 13.77 0.48 -10.26
C PRO A 174 14.04 -0.47 -9.08
N ARG A 175 15.09 -0.17 -8.31
CA ARG A 175 15.44 -0.89 -7.08
C ARG A 175 15.46 0.06 -5.90
N LEU A 176 15.08 -0.47 -4.75
CA LEU A 176 15.29 0.16 -3.45
C LEU A 176 16.54 -0.45 -2.83
N ASN A 177 17.52 0.40 -2.55
CA ASN A 177 18.67 0.06 -1.74
C ASN A 177 18.57 0.74 -0.38
N ALA A 178 18.80 -0.03 0.67
CA ALA A 178 18.81 0.43 2.04
C ALA A 178 19.70 -0.46 2.90
N VAL A 179 19.90 -0.03 4.14
CA VAL A 179 20.54 -0.84 5.18
C VAL A 179 19.63 -0.88 6.40
N LEU A 180 19.56 -2.05 7.03
CA LEU A 180 18.88 -2.25 8.31
C LEU A 180 19.95 -2.40 9.39
N VAL A 181 19.91 -1.54 10.40
CA VAL A 181 20.85 -1.57 11.53
C VAL A 181 20.07 -1.85 12.81
N HIS A 182 20.55 -2.82 13.60
CA HIS A 182 20.02 -3.10 14.93
C HIS A 182 20.91 -2.41 15.97
N VAL A 183 20.35 -1.46 16.70
CA VAL A 183 21.04 -0.67 17.73
C VAL A 183 20.38 -0.90 19.09
N ASP A 184 21.19 -1.11 20.12
CA ASP A 184 20.75 -1.07 21.50
C ASP A 184 20.55 0.38 21.94
N ALA A 185 19.31 0.76 22.21
CA ALA A 185 18.94 2.12 22.59
C ALA A 185 19.56 2.59 23.91
N ALA A 186 19.89 1.67 24.84
CA ALA A 186 20.48 2.02 26.13
C ALA A 186 21.97 2.37 26.00
N THR A 187 22.69 1.63 25.15
CA THR A 187 24.15 1.80 24.98
C THR A 187 24.52 2.63 23.75
N GLY A 188 23.63 2.76 22.77
CA GLY A 188 23.91 3.37 21.47
C GLY A 188 24.73 2.48 20.53
N ARG A 189 25.01 1.22 20.90
CA ARG A 189 25.85 0.32 20.10
C ARG A 189 25.03 -0.49 19.11
N ALA A 190 25.54 -0.64 17.90
CA ALA A 190 25.00 -1.57 16.93
C ALA A 190 25.47 -3.00 17.20
N HIS A 191 24.58 -3.97 16.95
CA HIS A 191 24.87 -5.40 17.05
C HIS A 191 24.72 -6.13 15.71
N ALA A 192 24.02 -5.54 14.75
CA ALA A 192 23.91 -6.08 13.41
C ALA A 192 23.68 -4.97 12.38
N ILE A 193 24.16 -5.21 11.17
CA ILE A 193 23.82 -4.46 9.96
C ILE A 193 23.54 -5.45 8.84
N ARG A 194 22.53 -5.17 8.01
CA ARG A 194 22.18 -5.98 6.85
C ARG A 194 21.80 -5.08 5.68
N ARG A 195 22.33 -5.39 4.51
CA ARG A 195 21.91 -4.76 3.25
C ARG A 195 20.52 -5.20 2.82
N ILE A 196 19.78 -4.27 2.27
CA ILE A 196 18.49 -4.47 1.65
C ILE A 196 18.63 -3.98 0.21
N GLU A 197 18.40 -4.88 -0.73
CA GLU A 197 18.18 -4.56 -2.13
C GLU A 197 16.86 -5.21 -2.54
N ILE A 198 15.90 -4.38 -2.95
CA ILE A 198 14.58 -4.81 -3.39
C ILE A 198 14.39 -4.31 -4.80
N ALA A 199 14.45 -5.21 -5.78
CA ALA A 199 14.02 -4.90 -7.13
C ALA A 199 12.49 -4.80 -7.17
N GLN A 200 11.95 -3.80 -7.87
CA GLN A 200 10.54 -3.85 -8.25
C GLN A 200 10.34 -5.10 -9.10
N ALA A 201 9.39 -5.95 -8.70
CA ALA A 201 9.12 -7.18 -9.43
C ALA A 201 8.89 -6.87 -10.91
N ALA A 202 9.83 -7.30 -11.76
CA ALA A 202 9.62 -7.30 -13.20
C ALA A 202 8.33 -8.09 -13.49
N ALA A 203 7.52 -7.65 -14.45
CA ALA A 203 6.49 -8.52 -15.00
C ALA A 203 7.20 -9.80 -15.47
N PRO A 204 6.83 -10.99 -14.96
CA PRO A 204 7.60 -12.19 -15.24
C PRO A 204 7.63 -12.44 -16.76
N ALA A 205 8.82 -12.66 -17.30
CA ALA A 205 8.97 -13.24 -18.63
C ALA A 205 8.43 -14.68 -18.56
N GLY A 206 7.18 -14.87 -19.01
CA GLY A 206 6.47 -16.15 -18.96
C GLY A 206 5.46 -16.25 -17.81
N GLY A 207 4.43 -15.40 -17.82
CA GLY A 207 3.26 -15.52 -16.96
C GLY A 207 2.62 -14.17 -16.62
N ALA A 208 1.30 -14.16 -16.41
CA ALA A 208 0.59 -12.96 -15.98
C ALA A 208 1.12 -12.45 -14.63
N ARG A 209 1.32 -11.13 -14.52
CA ARG A 209 1.62 -10.45 -13.25
C ARG A 209 0.51 -10.77 -12.24
N ARG A 210 0.87 -11.31 -11.07
CA ARG A 210 -0.11 -11.61 -10.03
C ARG A 210 -0.52 -10.33 -9.30
N LEU A 211 -1.82 -10.03 -9.33
CA LEU A 211 -2.41 -8.90 -8.61
C LEU A 211 -2.92 -9.39 -7.24
N THR A 212 -2.03 -9.50 -6.26
CA THR A 212 -2.37 -9.99 -4.92
C THR A 212 -3.05 -8.90 -4.09
N GLY A 213 -4.04 -9.27 -3.28
CA GLY A 213 -4.81 -8.35 -2.46
C GLY A 213 -4.17 -8.02 -1.11
N ALA A 214 -3.14 -8.75 -0.68
CA ALA A 214 -2.61 -8.65 0.69
C ALA A 214 -1.97 -7.27 0.97
N GLU A 215 -1.04 -6.84 0.13
CA GLU A 215 -0.38 -5.53 0.26
C GLU A 215 -1.33 -4.34 0.09
N PRO A 216 -2.17 -4.26 -0.96
CA PRO A 216 -3.12 -3.16 -1.09
C PRO A 216 -4.15 -3.13 0.05
N ALA A 217 -4.60 -4.30 0.54
CA ALA A 217 -5.50 -4.35 1.70
C ALA A 217 -4.82 -3.83 2.97
N LEU A 218 -3.54 -4.13 3.18
CA LEU A 218 -2.76 -3.57 4.28
C LEU A 218 -2.64 -2.04 4.16
N SER A 219 -2.32 -1.52 2.97
CA SER A 219 -2.23 -0.08 2.72
C SER A 219 -3.54 0.64 3.09
N VAL A 220 -4.68 0.10 2.67
CA VAL A 220 -6.01 0.63 3.03
C VAL A 220 -6.23 0.62 4.54
N ARG A 221 -5.86 -0.47 5.22
CA ARG A 221 -6.04 -0.58 6.68
C ARG A 221 -5.15 0.40 7.45
N LEU A 222 -3.92 0.63 7.01
CA LEU A 222 -3.04 1.63 7.62
C LEU A 222 -3.60 3.05 7.45
N ALA A 223 -4.12 3.38 6.26
CA ALA A 223 -4.80 4.65 6.04
C ALA A 223 -6.05 4.79 6.93
N ALA A 224 -6.85 3.72 7.04
CA ALA A 224 -8.02 3.70 7.92
C ALA A 224 -7.64 3.89 9.40
N ARG A 225 -6.56 3.27 9.88
CA ARG A 225 -6.07 3.45 11.24
C ARG A 225 -5.75 4.90 11.56
N ALA A 226 -5.05 5.61 10.66
CA ALA A 226 -4.75 7.02 10.84
C ALA A 226 -6.03 7.87 10.95
N GLU A 227 -7.07 7.55 10.18
CA GLU A 227 -8.37 8.22 10.27
C GLU A 227 -9.15 7.85 11.55
N VAL A 228 -9.06 6.61 12.03
CA VAL A 228 -9.63 6.21 13.33
C VAL A 228 -8.98 6.97 14.48
N GLU A 229 -7.66 7.15 14.46
CA GLU A 229 -6.93 7.93 15.46
C GLU A 229 -7.42 9.39 15.50
N LYS A 230 -7.67 10.00 14.32
CA LYS A 230 -8.27 11.35 14.23
C LYS A 230 -9.70 11.40 14.80
N LEU A 231 -10.53 10.41 14.47
CA LEU A 231 -11.91 10.33 14.97
C LEU A 231 -11.94 10.20 16.50
N ARG A 232 -11.08 9.34 17.06
CA ARG A 232 -10.96 9.18 18.52
C ARG A 232 -10.49 10.45 19.21
N ALA A 233 -9.54 11.18 18.63
CA ALA A 233 -9.13 12.48 19.14
C ALA A 233 -10.28 13.51 19.13
N ALA A 234 -11.25 13.34 18.23
CA ALA A 234 -12.48 14.14 18.15
C ALA A 234 -13.64 13.56 19.00
N GLY A 235 -13.39 12.56 19.85
CA GLY A 235 -14.40 11.94 20.72
C GLY A 235 -15.35 10.96 20.03
N VAL A 236 -15.04 10.53 18.81
CA VAL A 236 -15.84 9.56 18.04
C VAL A 236 -15.14 8.21 18.07
N GLU A 237 -15.82 7.18 18.57
CA GLU A 237 -15.34 5.80 18.54
C GLU A 237 -16.01 5.01 17.41
N PRO A 238 -15.33 4.78 16.26
CA PRO A 238 -15.96 4.08 15.15
C PRO A 238 -16.34 2.65 15.53
N ALA A 239 -17.58 2.26 15.20
CA ALA A 239 -18.09 0.94 15.51
C ALA A 239 -18.89 0.31 14.36
N LEU A 240 -18.68 -0.99 14.18
CA LEU A 240 -19.36 -1.83 13.20
C LEU A 240 -20.23 -2.87 13.90
N ALA A 241 -21.51 -2.92 13.56
CA ALA A 241 -22.39 -4.02 13.91
C ALA A 241 -22.37 -5.09 12.80
N LEU A 242 -22.00 -6.32 13.16
CA LEU A 242 -22.01 -7.49 12.28
C LEU A 242 -23.19 -8.40 12.66
N ILE A 243 -24.11 -8.61 11.73
CA ILE A 243 -25.31 -9.44 11.94
C ILE A 243 -25.20 -10.70 11.07
N SER A 244 -25.46 -11.87 11.66
CA SER A 244 -25.56 -13.15 10.96
C SER A 244 -26.81 -13.91 11.38
N VAL A 245 -27.35 -14.76 10.50
CA VAL A 245 -28.49 -15.65 10.81
C VAL A 245 -28.04 -17.10 10.64
N GLY A 246 -28.10 -17.88 11.71
CA GLY A 246 -27.58 -19.24 11.76
C GLY A 246 -26.05 -19.33 11.82
N GLU A 247 -25.55 -20.55 11.69
CA GLU A 247 -24.13 -20.89 11.80
C GLU A 247 -23.66 -21.63 10.55
N ASP A 248 -23.33 -20.88 9.50
CA ASP A 248 -22.63 -21.43 8.33
C ASP A 248 -21.09 -21.33 8.54
N PRO A 249 -20.34 -22.44 8.55
CA PRO A 249 -18.90 -22.44 8.74
C PRO A 249 -18.13 -21.56 7.76
N ALA A 250 -18.58 -21.44 6.50
CA ALA A 250 -17.93 -20.57 5.53
C ALA A 250 -18.08 -19.09 5.88
N SER A 251 -19.29 -18.69 6.28
CA SER A 251 -19.60 -17.35 6.77
C SER A 251 -18.83 -16.97 8.04
N GLN A 252 -18.59 -17.93 8.95
CA GLN A 252 -17.82 -17.70 10.18
C GLN A 252 -16.39 -17.21 9.89
N VAL A 253 -15.70 -17.83 8.93
CA VAL A 253 -14.33 -17.45 8.56
C VAL A 253 -14.28 -16.02 8.02
N TYR A 254 -15.29 -15.61 7.22
CA TYR A 254 -15.36 -14.25 6.68
C TYR A 254 -15.69 -13.22 7.76
N LEU A 255 -16.62 -13.53 8.66
CA LEU A 255 -16.97 -12.68 9.79
C LEU A 255 -15.76 -12.45 10.70
N GLU A 256 -15.01 -13.51 10.98
CA GLU A 256 -13.82 -13.42 11.82
C GLU A 256 -12.74 -12.54 11.18
N ARG A 257 -12.48 -12.71 9.88
CA ARG A 257 -11.55 -11.83 9.15
C ARG A 257 -11.97 -10.36 9.17
N LYS A 258 -13.27 -10.07 9.06
CA LYS A 258 -13.80 -8.70 9.18
C LYS A 258 -13.58 -8.14 10.58
N ARG A 259 -13.80 -8.96 11.62
CA ARG A 259 -13.55 -8.61 13.02
C ARG A 259 -12.09 -8.30 13.29
N GLU A 260 -11.18 -9.19 12.86
CA GLU A 260 -9.73 -9.03 13.00
C GLU A 260 -9.25 -7.76 12.30
N ALA A 261 -9.69 -7.52 11.06
CA ALA A 261 -9.30 -6.33 10.30
C ALA A 261 -9.81 -5.02 10.93
N CYS A 262 -11.00 -5.02 11.53
CA CYS A 262 -11.50 -3.87 12.28
C CYS A 262 -10.70 -3.63 13.57
N ALA A 263 -10.40 -4.70 14.31
CA ALA A 263 -9.62 -4.63 15.55
C ALA A 263 -8.21 -4.09 15.30
N GLU A 264 -7.55 -4.50 14.21
CA GLU A 264 -6.21 -4.04 13.81
C GLU A 264 -6.13 -2.51 13.64
N VAL A 265 -7.24 -1.87 13.25
CA VAL A 265 -7.30 -0.42 13.00
C VAL A 265 -8.02 0.35 14.11
N GLY A 266 -8.49 -0.32 15.16
CA GLY A 266 -9.18 0.31 16.29
C GLY A 266 -10.69 0.57 16.10
N ILE A 267 -11.35 -0.13 15.19
CA ILE A 267 -12.81 -0.10 15.04
C ILE A 267 -13.44 -1.13 16.00
N ALA A 268 -14.38 -0.70 16.83
CA ALA A 268 -15.12 -1.59 17.70
C ALA A 268 -16.09 -2.47 16.88
N VAL A 269 -16.16 -3.78 17.17
CA VAL A 269 -17.06 -4.70 16.46
C VAL A 269 -18.06 -5.31 17.42
N ARG A 270 -19.35 -5.09 17.16
CA ARG A 270 -20.47 -5.69 17.89
C ARG A 270 -21.09 -6.78 17.04
N ARG A 271 -20.97 -8.03 17.50
CA ARG A 271 -21.45 -9.19 16.75
C ARG A 271 -22.80 -9.65 17.26
N PHE A 272 -23.72 -9.92 16.35
CA PHE A 272 -25.06 -10.42 16.63
C PHE A 272 -25.35 -11.65 15.75
N THR A 273 -25.48 -12.81 16.38
CA THR A 273 -25.87 -14.05 15.70
C THR A 273 -27.31 -14.39 16.08
N LEU A 274 -28.20 -14.35 15.10
CA LEU A 274 -29.61 -14.71 15.22
C LEU A 274 -29.80 -16.20 14.93
N ALA A 275 -30.83 -16.82 15.50
CA ALA A 275 -31.10 -18.24 15.33
C ALA A 275 -31.41 -18.59 13.87
N ALA A 276 -31.01 -19.80 13.44
CA ALA A 276 -31.48 -20.35 12.18
C ALA A 276 -33.02 -20.45 12.20
N GLY A 277 -33.69 -19.95 11.16
CA GLY A 277 -35.16 -19.87 11.12
C GLY A 277 -35.76 -18.57 11.64
N THR A 278 -34.94 -17.58 12.03
CA THR A 278 -35.45 -16.23 12.37
C THR A 278 -36.21 -15.64 11.18
N GLU A 279 -37.46 -15.21 11.42
CA GLU A 279 -38.30 -14.55 10.41
C GLU A 279 -37.74 -13.19 9.99
N THR A 280 -38.07 -12.76 8.77
CA THR A 280 -37.65 -11.46 8.20
C THR A 280 -37.90 -10.29 9.16
N SER A 281 -39.05 -10.27 9.83
CA SER A 281 -39.42 -9.22 10.79
C SER A 281 -38.45 -9.13 11.97
N GLY A 282 -38.01 -10.26 12.52
CA GLY A 282 -37.06 -10.28 13.65
C GLY A 282 -35.66 -9.81 13.25
N VAL A 283 -35.21 -10.12 12.03
CA VAL A 283 -33.94 -9.59 11.50
C VAL A 283 -34.03 -8.08 11.29
N ILE A 284 -35.14 -7.59 10.70
CA ILE A 284 -35.40 -6.16 10.49
C ILE A 284 -35.45 -5.40 11.82
N GLU A 285 -36.13 -5.93 12.84
CA GLU A 285 -36.20 -5.32 14.17
C GLU A 285 -34.80 -5.09 14.74
N ARG A 286 -33.92 -6.11 14.65
CA ARG A 286 -32.52 -5.99 15.09
C ARG A 286 -31.76 -4.93 14.27
N VAL A 287 -31.93 -4.92 12.95
CA VAL A 287 -31.28 -3.92 12.08
C VAL A 287 -31.72 -2.50 12.43
N ARG A 288 -33.02 -2.28 12.65
CA ARG A 288 -33.57 -0.96 13.00
C ARG A 288 -33.07 -0.47 14.36
N ALA A 289 -33.07 -1.34 15.37
CA ALA A 289 -32.53 -0.99 16.69
C ALA A 289 -31.05 -0.54 16.60
N LEU A 290 -30.23 -1.23 15.81
CA LEU A 290 -28.84 -0.83 15.55
C LEU A 290 -28.73 0.42 14.66
N GLY A 291 -29.73 0.65 13.81
CA GLY A 291 -29.86 1.84 12.99
C GLY A 291 -30.02 3.10 13.83
N GLU A 292 -30.77 3.00 14.93
CA GLU A 292 -31.05 4.10 15.87
C GLU A 292 -29.95 4.30 16.92
N ASP A 293 -29.14 3.26 17.18
CA ASP A 293 -28.03 3.31 18.13
C ASP A 293 -26.92 4.30 17.69
N ALA A 294 -26.73 5.37 18.45
CA ALA A 294 -25.76 6.43 18.14
C ALA A 294 -24.30 5.95 18.17
N ASP A 295 -24.00 4.88 18.91
CA ASP A 295 -22.66 4.32 19.03
C ASP A 295 -22.32 3.38 17.86
N VAL A 296 -23.31 3.01 17.04
CA VAL A 296 -23.13 2.15 15.85
C VAL A 296 -23.04 3.01 14.60
N HIS A 297 -21.91 2.94 13.91
CA HIS A 297 -21.64 3.76 12.73
C HIS A 297 -21.84 3.00 11.42
N GLY A 298 -21.55 1.70 11.42
CA GLY A 298 -21.75 0.81 10.29
C GLY A 298 -22.57 -0.42 10.68
N ILE A 299 -23.39 -0.91 9.75
CA ILE A 299 -24.16 -2.14 9.87
C ILE A 299 -23.85 -3.01 8.66
N LEU A 300 -23.54 -4.27 8.93
CA LEU A 300 -23.32 -5.29 7.91
C LEU A 300 -24.15 -6.52 8.24
N VAL A 301 -24.97 -6.95 7.29
CA VAL A 301 -25.73 -8.21 7.36
C VAL A 301 -25.01 -9.24 6.48
N GLN A 302 -24.51 -10.30 7.09
CA GLN A 302 -23.79 -11.35 6.38
C GLN A 302 -24.77 -12.18 5.53
N LEU A 303 -24.48 -12.22 4.22
CA LEU A 303 -25.23 -13.02 3.25
C LEU A 303 -24.53 -14.35 2.95
N PRO A 304 -25.25 -15.37 2.47
CA PRO A 304 -26.71 -15.41 2.27
C PRO A 304 -27.48 -15.52 3.60
N LEU A 305 -28.72 -15.04 3.61
CA LEU A 305 -29.65 -15.33 4.72
C LEU A 305 -30.37 -16.66 4.43
N PRO A 306 -30.40 -17.61 5.40
CA PRO A 306 -31.20 -18.81 5.25
C PRO A 306 -32.70 -18.46 5.28
N PRO A 307 -33.55 -19.16 4.50
CA PRO A 307 -35.00 -19.05 4.65
C PRO A 307 -35.42 -19.30 6.11
N PRO A 308 -36.47 -18.64 6.61
CA PRO A 308 -37.47 -17.84 5.88
C PRO A 308 -37.09 -16.36 5.67
N ALA A 309 -35.92 -15.90 6.14
CA ALA A 309 -35.54 -14.50 6.06
C ALA A 309 -35.33 -14.01 4.61
N ASP A 310 -36.02 -12.93 4.24
CA ASP A 310 -35.86 -12.24 2.95
C ASP A 310 -34.68 -11.26 3.02
N ALA A 311 -33.60 -11.59 2.30
CA ALA A 311 -32.40 -10.77 2.25
C ALA A 311 -32.66 -9.36 1.70
N GLN A 312 -33.53 -9.19 0.70
CA GLN A 312 -33.79 -7.88 0.13
C GLN A 312 -34.51 -6.97 1.13
N ALA A 313 -35.57 -7.48 1.76
CA ALA A 313 -36.31 -6.73 2.78
C ALA A 313 -35.41 -6.33 3.97
N VAL A 314 -34.50 -7.22 4.38
CA VAL A 314 -33.51 -6.91 5.41
C VAL A 314 -32.52 -5.82 4.97
N LEU A 315 -31.95 -5.92 3.77
CA LEU A 315 -31.00 -4.92 3.26
C LEU A 315 -31.65 -3.53 3.11
N GLU A 316 -32.92 -3.47 2.68
CA GLU A 316 -33.71 -2.23 2.58
C GLU A 316 -34.02 -1.60 3.96
N SER A 317 -33.94 -2.38 5.04
CA SER A 317 -34.15 -1.85 6.39
C SER A 317 -32.92 -1.19 7.01
N ILE A 318 -31.73 -1.38 6.41
CA ILE A 318 -30.48 -0.78 6.91
C ILE A 318 -30.50 0.73 6.57
N PRO A 319 -30.30 1.65 7.53
CA PRO A 319 -30.20 3.06 7.21
C PRO A 319 -29.10 3.32 6.16
N PRO A 320 -29.38 4.04 5.06
CA PRO A 320 -28.40 4.25 3.99
C PRO A 320 -27.07 4.85 4.46
N ALA A 321 -27.13 5.67 5.53
CA ALA A 321 -25.97 6.31 6.14
C ALA A 321 -25.07 5.36 6.96
N LYS A 322 -25.56 4.16 7.29
CA LYS A 322 -24.85 3.12 8.04
C LYS A 322 -24.61 1.84 7.21
N ASP A 323 -25.05 1.79 5.96
CA ASP A 323 -24.89 0.64 5.05
C ASP A 323 -23.46 0.56 4.50
N VAL A 324 -22.56 -0.05 5.28
CA VAL A 324 -21.13 -0.14 4.93
C VAL A 324 -20.82 -1.19 3.86
N ASP A 325 -21.77 -2.07 3.54
CA ASP A 325 -21.66 -2.99 2.42
C ASP A 325 -22.21 -2.37 1.11
N GLY A 326 -22.89 -1.22 1.19
CA GLY A 326 -23.34 -0.45 0.03
C GLY A 326 -24.47 -1.11 -0.76
N PHE A 327 -25.22 -2.03 -0.16
CA PHE A 327 -26.26 -2.82 -0.84
C PHE A 327 -27.65 -2.20 -0.75
N HIS A 328 -27.85 -1.17 0.06
CA HIS A 328 -29.12 -0.47 0.17
C HIS A 328 -29.47 0.19 -1.19
N PRO A 329 -30.72 0.10 -1.69
CA PRO A 329 -31.11 0.67 -2.98
C PRO A 329 -30.79 2.16 -3.15
N ALA A 330 -30.92 2.95 -2.09
CA ALA A 330 -30.50 4.37 -2.09
C ALA A 330 -29.00 4.56 -2.38
N ASN A 331 -28.11 3.71 -1.84
CA ASN A 331 -26.68 3.77 -2.13
C ASN A 331 -26.38 3.28 -3.55
N ALA A 332 -27.07 2.24 -4.02
CA ALA A 332 -26.98 1.77 -5.40
C ALA A 332 -27.45 2.85 -6.40
N GLY A 333 -28.53 3.56 -6.10
CA GLY A 333 -29.04 4.68 -6.88
C GLY A 333 -28.09 5.87 -6.87
N ALA A 334 -27.52 6.21 -5.70
CA ALA A 334 -26.50 7.25 -5.59
C ALA A 334 -25.28 6.91 -6.46
N LEU A 335 -24.80 5.67 -6.42
CA LEU A 335 -23.70 5.20 -7.28
C LEU A 335 -24.05 5.33 -8.77
N ALA A 336 -25.24 4.90 -9.18
CA ALA A 336 -25.71 5.00 -10.56
C ALA A 336 -25.75 6.44 -11.08
N LEU A 337 -26.10 7.39 -10.21
CA LEU A 337 -26.17 8.82 -10.52
C LEU A 337 -24.83 9.56 -10.33
N GLY A 338 -23.79 8.89 -9.83
CA GLY A 338 -22.51 9.52 -9.48
C GLY A 338 -22.60 10.45 -8.27
N LEU A 339 -23.58 10.25 -7.40
CA LEU A 339 -23.79 11.01 -6.16
C LEU A 339 -23.00 10.41 -5.00
N PRO A 340 -22.72 11.20 -3.94
CA PRO A 340 -22.12 10.69 -2.72
C PRO A 340 -22.98 9.60 -2.08
N GLY A 341 -22.37 8.44 -1.83
CA GLY A 341 -23.02 7.30 -1.18
C GLY A 341 -21.98 6.28 -0.70
N PHE A 342 -22.43 5.11 -0.25
CA PHE A 342 -21.54 3.96 -0.08
C PHE A 342 -21.45 3.17 -1.38
N VAL A 343 -20.25 2.67 -1.66
CA VAL A 343 -19.99 1.81 -2.79
C VAL A 343 -19.80 0.39 -2.26
N PRO A 344 -20.40 -0.63 -2.91
CA PRO A 344 -20.17 -2.02 -2.58
C PRO A 344 -18.70 -2.39 -2.39
N ALA A 345 -18.41 -3.09 -1.29
CA ALA A 345 -17.05 -3.35 -0.84
C ALA A 345 -16.20 -4.09 -1.89
N THR A 346 -16.77 -5.09 -2.57
CA THR A 346 -16.06 -5.86 -3.62
C THR A 346 -15.75 -5.01 -4.85
N PRO A 347 -16.72 -4.33 -5.52
CA PRO A 347 -16.43 -3.39 -6.61
C PRO A 347 -15.42 -2.30 -6.25
N ARG A 348 -15.56 -1.67 -5.07
CA ARG A 348 -14.61 -0.66 -4.57
C ARG A 348 -13.22 -1.27 -4.41
N GLY A 349 -13.15 -2.49 -3.87
CA GLY A 349 -11.91 -3.21 -3.63
C GLY A 349 -11.18 -3.59 -4.92
N ILE A 350 -11.91 -3.97 -5.96
CA ILE A 350 -11.36 -4.22 -7.30
C ILE A 350 -10.75 -2.93 -7.87
N LEU A 351 -11.47 -1.81 -7.80
CA LEU A 351 -10.95 -0.54 -8.31
C LEU A 351 -9.69 -0.10 -7.56
N GLU A 352 -9.66 -0.27 -6.23
CA GLU A 352 -8.50 0.06 -5.41
C GLU A 352 -7.30 -0.86 -5.70
N LEU A 353 -7.54 -2.15 -5.92
CA LEU A 353 -6.53 -3.12 -6.34
C LEU A 353 -5.88 -2.70 -7.67
N LEU A 354 -6.70 -2.34 -8.65
CA LEU A 354 -6.23 -1.90 -9.97
C LEU A 354 -5.43 -0.59 -9.88
N ARG A 355 -5.85 0.35 -9.02
CA ARG A 355 -5.13 1.61 -8.75
C ARG A 355 -3.78 1.37 -8.10
N TYR A 356 -3.72 0.54 -7.06
CA TYR A 356 -2.48 0.19 -6.37
C TYR A 356 -1.44 -0.36 -7.33
N TYR A 357 -1.86 -1.24 -8.24
CA TYR A 357 -0.98 -1.83 -9.25
C TYR A 357 -0.77 -0.96 -10.50
N GLN A 358 -1.37 0.24 -10.52
CA GLN A 358 -1.28 1.23 -11.60
C GLN A 358 -1.71 0.64 -12.96
N VAL A 359 -2.77 -0.16 -12.97
CA VAL A 359 -3.34 -0.71 -14.21
C VAL A 359 -3.95 0.45 -15.01
N PRO A 360 -3.60 0.63 -16.30
CA PRO A 360 -4.18 1.70 -17.12
C PRO A 360 -5.65 1.40 -17.44
N LEU A 361 -6.57 2.27 -16.97
CA LEU A 361 -8.01 2.09 -17.14
C LEU A 361 -8.64 3.07 -18.15
N ALA A 362 -8.30 4.35 -18.08
CA ALA A 362 -8.97 5.38 -18.90
C ALA A 362 -8.85 5.10 -20.41
N GLY A 363 -9.97 5.20 -21.13
CA GLY A 363 -10.08 4.95 -22.57
C GLY A 363 -10.03 3.48 -22.98
N LYS A 364 -9.93 2.54 -22.03
CA LYS A 364 -9.89 1.09 -22.29
C LYS A 364 -11.27 0.45 -22.23
N HIS A 365 -11.38 -0.74 -22.78
CA HIS A 365 -12.61 -1.52 -22.77
C HIS A 365 -12.61 -2.57 -21.66
N ALA A 366 -13.64 -2.54 -20.81
CA ALA A 366 -13.88 -3.54 -19.77
C ALA A 366 -15.07 -4.43 -20.13
N VAL A 367 -14.94 -5.73 -19.85
CA VAL A 367 -16.06 -6.68 -19.87
C VAL A 367 -16.25 -7.24 -18.47
N VAL A 368 -17.46 -7.06 -17.92
CA VAL A 368 -17.86 -7.60 -16.62
C VAL A 368 -18.80 -8.77 -16.85
N LEU A 369 -18.34 -9.98 -16.53
CA LEU A 369 -19.11 -11.21 -16.62
C LEU A 369 -19.85 -11.43 -15.31
N GLY A 370 -21.16 -11.18 -15.32
CA GLY A 370 -22.01 -11.19 -14.13
C GLY A 370 -22.71 -9.85 -13.94
N ARG A 371 -23.98 -9.91 -13.55
CA ARG A 371 -24.85 -8.71 -13.38
C ARG A 371 -25.55 -8.67 -12.03
N SER A 372 -24.95 -9.28 -11.01
CA SER A 372 -25.49 -9.23 -9.65
C SER A 372 -25.55 -7.77 -9.14
N ASN A 373 -26.48 -7.50 -8.23
CA ASN A 373 -26.62 -6.18 -7.61
C ASN A 373 -25.46 -5.87 -6.64
N ILE A 374 -24.72 -6.89 -6.20
CA ILE A 374 -23.64 -6.76 -5.21
C ILE A 374 -22.24 -6.60 -5.83
N VAL A 375 -22.03 -7.06 -7.08
CA VAL A 375 -20.73 -7.00 -7.76
C VAL A 375 -20.86 -6.46 -9.17
N GLY A 376 -21.55 -7.19 -10.06
CA GLY A 376 -21.45 -6.95 -11.50
C GLY A 376 -21.95 -5.57 -11.95
N ARG A 377 -23.20 -5.24 -11.60
CA ARG A 377 -23.80 -3.93 -11.92
C ARG A 377 -23.05 -2.75 -11.28
N PRO A 378 -22.80 -2.73 -9.95
CA PRO A 378 -22.09 -1.60 -9.34
C PRO A 378 -20.66 -1.44 -9.86
N LEU A 379 -19.95 -2.54 -10.15
CA LEU A 379 -18.62 -2.45 -10.75
C LEU A 379 -18.67 -1.84 -12.16
N ALA A 380 -19.62 -2.26 -12.99
CA ALA A 380 -19.77 -1.69 -14.33
C ALA A 380 -20.01 -0.18 -14.29
N THR A 381 -20.85 0.31 -13.36
CA THR A 381 -21.07 1.74 -13.14
C THR A 381 -19.82 2.46 -12.64
N LEU A 382 -19.05 1.87 -11.72
CA LEU A 382 -17.80 2.46 -11.25
C LEU A 382 -16.77 2.62 -12.38
N LEU A 383 -16.59 1.58 -13.19
CA LEU A 383 -15.62 1.58 -14.28
C LEU A 383 -15.99 2.59 -15.38
N SER A 384 -17.28 2.77 -15.65
CA SER A 384 -17.75 3.76 -16.63
C SER A 384 -17.84 5.20 -16.10
N SER A 385 -17.68 5.40 -14.79
CA SER A 385 -17.74 6.73 -14.18
C SER A 385 -16.64 7.65 -14.73
N LYS A 386 -16.88 8.98 -14.70
CA LYS A 386 -15.91 10.00 -15.13
C LYS A 386 -14.56 9.93 -14.38
N ALA A 387 -14.53 9.29 -13.22
CA ALA A 387 -13.30 9.12 -12.44
C ALA A 387 -12.41 7.98 -12.97
N VAL A 388 -12.97 7.05 -13.75
CA VAL A 388 -12.27 5.85 -14.26
C VAL A 388 -12.22 5.83 -15.80
N ASN A 389 -13.25 6.35 -16.47
CA ASN A 389 -13.34 6.56 -17.92
C ASN A 389 -13.13 5.30 -18.77
N MET A 390 -13.71 4.15 -18.39
CA MET A 390 -13.73 2.96 -19.25
C MET A 390 -15.00 2.87 -20.08
N THR A 391 -14.87 2.30 -21.28
CA THR A 391 -16.02 1.73 -22.01
C THR A 391 -16.34 0.39 -21.38
N VAL A 392 -17.60 0.10 -21.03
CA VAL A 392 -17.95 -1.11 -20.27
C VAL A 392 -19.05 -1.92 -20.97
N THR A 393 -18.85 -3.24 -21.06
CA THR A 393 -19.85 -4.21 -21.50
C THR A 393 -20.17 -5.18 -20.37
N ILE A 394 -21.46 -5.43 -20.11
CA ILE A 394 -21.91 -6.40 -19.11
C ILE A 394 -22.36 -7.68 -19.83
N GLY A 395 -21.71 -8.80 -19.51
CA GLY A 395 -22.06 -10.13 -19.99
C GLY A 395 -22.78 -10.97 -18.94
N HIS A 396 -23.64 -11.89 -19.35
CA HIS A 396 -24.37 -12.79 -18.44
C HIS A 396 -24.77 -14.10 -19.13
N SER A 397 -25.37 -15.03 -18.38
CA SER A 397 -25.76 -16.36 -18.89
C SER A 397 -26.65 -16.33 -20.13
N ALA A 398 -27.56 -15.35 -20.24
CA ALA A 398 -28.43 -15.17 -21.41
C ALA A 398 -27.79 -14.39 -22.58
N SER A 399 -26.50 -14.02 -22.52
CA SER A 399 -25.82 -13.28 -23.59
C SER A 399 -25.50 -14.13 -24.84
N GLY A 400 -25.69 -15.45 -24.76
CA GLY A 400 -25.51 -16.35 -25.88
C GLY A 400 -24.05 -16.50 -26.34
N PRO A 401 -23.83 -17.05 -27.55
CA PRO A 401 -22.49 -17.40 -28.07
C PRO A 401 -21.54 -16.21 -28.26
N ALA A 402 -22.09 -15.00 -28.39
CA ALA A 402 -21.30 -13.79 -28.61
C ALA A 402 -20.48 -13.37 -27.37
N LEU A 403 -20.76 -13.95 -26.20
CA LEU A 403 -20.11 -13.57 -24.93
C LEU A 403 -18.60 -13.78 -24.95
N GLU A 404 -18.11 -14.90 -25.49
CA GLU A 404 -16.68 -15.19 -25.57
C GLU A 404 -15.96 -14.20 -26.47
N ARG A 405 -16.57 -13.88 -27.62
CA ARG A 405 -16.05 -12.88 -28.56
C ARG A 405 -15.92 -11.52 -27.89
N LEU A 406 -16.95 -11.08 -27.17
CA LEU A 406 -16.91 -9.81 -26.44
C LEU A 406 -15.82 -9.84 -25.35
N ALA A 407 -15.69 -10.93 -24.60
CA ALA A 407 -14.65 -11.08 -23.59
C ALA A 407 -13.23 -10.94 -24.17
N ARG A 408 -12.98 -11.46 -25.39
CA ARG A 408 -11.70 -11.33 -26.11
C ARG A 408 -11.36 -9.90 -26.57
N GLU A 409 -12.32 -8.98 -26.55
CA GLU A 409 -12.08 -7.58 -26.91
C GLU A 409 -11.59 -6.76 -25.70
N ALA A 410 -11.81 -7.27 -24.48
CA ALA A 410 -11.59 -6.57 -23.23
C ALA A 410 -10.09 -6.35 -22.92
N ASP A 411 -9.73 -5.12 -22.58
CA ASP A 411 -8.46 -4.80 -21.92
C ASP A 411 -8.50 -5.17 -20.43
N LEU A 412 -9.69 -5.11 -19.82
CA LEU A 412 -9.99 -5.57 -18.47
C LEU A 412 -11.16 -6.56 -18.50
N LEU A 413 -10.90 -7.82 -18.17
CA LEU A 413 -11.94 -8.84 -18.00
C LEU A 413 -12.20 -9.09 -16.52
N VAL A 414 -13.43 -8.90 -16.06
CA VAL A 414 -13.84 -9.21 -14.69
C VAL A 414 -14.78 -10.40 -14.68
N ALA A 415 -14.38 -11.49 -14.04
CA ALA A 415 -15.19 -12.70 -13.88
C ALA A 415 -15.88 -12.70 -12.50
N ALA A 416 -17.20 -12.57 -12.51
CA ALA A 416 -18.10 -12.65 -11.35
C ALA A 416 -19.36 -13.47 -11.71
N ILE A 417 -19.12 -14.63 -12.31
CA ILE A 417 -20.10 -15.56 -12.87
C ILE A 417 -20.68 -16.46 -11.78
N GLY A 418 -19.88 -16.80 -10.77
CA GLY A 418 -20.26 -17.75 -9.72
C GLY A 418 -20.25 -19.20 -10.21
N ARG A 419 -19.33 -19.55 -11.12
CA ARG A 419 -19.10 -20.93 -11.58
C ARG A 419 -17.60 -21.18 -11.71
N PRO A 420 -17.06 -22.27 -11.14
CA PRO A 420 -15.62 -22.50 -11.11
C PRO A 420 -15.03 -22.67 -12.51
N GLU A 421 -13.93 -21.98 -12.77
CA GLU A 421 -13.02 -22.20 -13.91
C GLU A 421 -13.66 -22.15 -15.31
N VAL A 422 -14.75 -21.39 -15.48
CA VAL A 422 -15.44 -21.21 -16.77
C VAL A 422 -14.63 -20.35 -17.73
N VAL A 423 -13.99 -19.30 -17.24
CA VAL A 423 -13.20 -18.37 -18.07
C VAL A 423 -11.80 -18.95 -18.27
N ASN A 424 -11.47 -19.36 -19.48
CA ASN A 424 -10.15 -19.91 -19.83
C ASN A 424 -9.39 -18.97 -20.79
N ALA A 425 -8.22 -19.40 -21.29
CA ALA A 425 -7.40 -18.61 -22.22
C ALA A 425 -8.16 -18.14 -23.46
N ASP A 426 -9.11 -18.92 -23.96
CA ASP A 426 -9.90 -18.58 -25.14
C ASP A 426 -10.88 -17.44 -24.87
N TRP A 427 -11.03 -16.95 -23.64
CA TRP A 427 -11.89 -15.81 -23.33
C TRP A 427 -11.11 -14.50 -23.23
N VAL A 428 -9.78 -14.58 -23.26
CA VAL A 428 -8.89 -13.50 -22.79
C VAL A 428 -8.11 -12.92 -23.97
N LYS A 429 -8.19 -11.61 -24.12
CA LYS A 429 -7.32 -10.85 -25.03
C LYS A 429 -5.86 -10.99 -24.59
N ALA A 430 -4.95 -11.23 -25.52
CA ALA A 430 -3.52 -11.21 -25.23
C ALA A 430 -3.11 -9.87 -24.59
N GLY A 431 -2.45 -9.94 -23.44
CA GLY A 431 -2.04 -8.76 -22.68
C GLY A 431 -3.15 -8.08 -21.84
N ALA A 432 -4.34 -8.67 -21.72
CA ALA A 432 -5.39 -8.12 -20.85
C ALA A 432 -5.06 -8.26 -19.36
N THR A 433 -5.72 -7.45 -18.54
CA THR A 433 -5.83 -7.66 -17.10
C THR A 433 -7.08 -8.46 -16.79
N VAL A 434 -6.95 -9.52 -16.00
CA VAL A 434 -8.07 -10.38 -15.59
C VAL A 434 -8.26 -10.30 -14.07
N VAL A 435 -9.49 -10.00 -13.65
CA VAL A 435 -9.91 -9.98 -12.25
C VAL A 435 -10.92 -11.10 -12.02
N ASP A 436 -10.55 -12.04 -11.16
CA ASP A 436 -11.37 -13.16 -10.73
C ASP A 436 -11.98 -12.85 -9.36
N VAL A 437 -13.30 -12.70 -9.34
CA VAL A 437 -14.10 -12.44 -8.14
C VAL A 437 -14.67 -13.73 -7.55
N GLY A 438 -14.70 -14.81 -8.33
CA GLY A 438 -15.26 -16.09 -7.91
C GLY A 438 -14.48 -16.70 -6.74
N VAL A 439 -15.21 -17.35 -5.83
CA VAL A 439 -14.60 -18.15 -4.76
C VAL A 439 -15.42 -19.42 -4.60
N HIS A 440 -14.85 -20.54 -5.04
CA HIS A 440 -15.47 -21.86 -5.05
C HIS A 440 -14.61 -22.83 -4.27
N ARG A 441 -15.25 -23.72 -3.51
CA ARG A 441 -14.60 -24.89 -2.93
C ARG A 441 -14.85 -26.08 -3.84
N VAL A 442 -13.78 -26.65 -4.38
CA VAL A 442 -13.85 -27.83 -5.25
C VAL A 442 -13.10 -29.00 -4.61
N ALA A 443 -13.52 -30.22 -4.91
CA ALA A 443 -12.84 -31.42 -4.44
C ALA A 443 -11.40 -31.45 -5.00
N ALA A 444 -10.45 -31.80 -4.15
CA ALA A 444 -9.04 -31.91 -4.47
C ALA A 444 -8.45 -33.04 -3.62
N PRO A 445 -8.63 -34.31 -4.04
CA PRO A 445 -8.15 -35.49 -3.31
C PRO A 445 -6.65 -35.47 -3.00
N GLU A 446 -5.87 -34.80 -3.84
CA GLU A 446 -4.43 -34.59 -3.72
C GLU A 446 -4.05 -33.57 -2.64
N SER A 447 -5.00 -32.75 -2.18
CA SER A 447 -4.76 -31.75 -1.14
C SER A 447 -4.91 -32.35 0.26
N ARG A 448 -4.13 -31.87 1.24
CA ARG A 448 -4.24 -32.30 2.66
C ARG A 448 -5.64 -32.15 3.26
N ARG A 449 -6.52 -31.33 2.67
CA ARG A 449 -7.89 -31.05 3.14
C ARG A 449 -8.97 -31.69 2.26
N GLY A 450 -8.59 -32.48 1.24
CA GLY A 450 -9.53 -33.05 0.25
C GLY A 450 -10.27 -32.01 -0.61
N SER A 451 -9.94 -30.72 -0.48
CA SER A 451 -10.57 -29.61 -1.21
C SER A 451 -9.62 -28.45 -1.41
N ARG A 452 -9.80 -27.72 -2.52
CA ARG A 452 -9.08 -26.48 -2.84
C ARG A 452 -10.05 -25.33 -3.10
N LEU A 453 -9.57 -24.10 -2.95
CA LEU A 453 -10.30 -22.92 -3.40
C LEU A 453 -9.89 -22.58 -4.83
N THR A 454 -10.85 -22.23 -5.67
CA THR A 454 -10.64 -21.74 -7.04
C THR A 454 -11.62 -20.60 -7.33
N GLY A 455 -11.39 -19.87 -8.41
CA GLY A 455 -12.28 -18.80 -8.84
C GLY A 455 -13.07 -19.15 -10.09
N ASP A 456 -13.65 -18.14 -10.73
CA ASP A 456 -14.38 -18.29 -11.99
C ASP A 456 -13.44 -18.47 -13.20
N VAL A 457 -12.14 -18.22 -13.01
CA VAL A 457 -11.10 -18.23 -14.04
C VAL A 457 -10.21 -19.47 -13.89
N HIS A 458 -9.98 -20.18 -14.99
CA HIS A 458 -8.95 -21.21 -15.08
C HIS A 458 -7.56 -20.58 -15.10
N ALA A 459 -7.01 -20.33 -13.91
CA ALA A 459 -5.85 -19.48 -13.70
C ALA A 459 -4.62 -19.88 -14.51
N GLU A 460 -4.36 -21.18 -14.67
CA GLU A 460 -3.17 -21.65 -15.37
C GLU A 460 -3.20 -21.31 -16.87
N SER A 461 -4.35 -21.48 -17.52
CA SER A 461 -4.47 -21.20 -18.96
C SER A 461 -4.48 -19.69 -19.21
N VAL A 462 -5.20 -18.93 -18.38
CA VAL A 462 -5.27 -17.46 -18.50
C VAL A 462 -3.94 -16.80 -18.18
N ALA A 463 -3.16 -17.31 -17.22
CA ALA A 463 -1.85 -16.76 -16.89
C ALA A 463 -0.85 -16.81 -18.06
N ARG A 464 -1.07 -17.65 -19.07
CA ARG A 464 -0.21 -17.73 -20.26
C ARG A 464 -0.48 -16.62 -21.28
N VAL A 465 -1.64 -15.96 -21.21
CA VAL A 465 -2.14 -15.00 -22.21
C VAL A 465 -2.32 -13.60 -21.64
N ALA A 466 -2.79 -13.49 -20.39
CA ALA A 466 -3.02 -12.23 -19.71
C ALA A 466 -1.70 -11.52 -19.34
N ALA A 467 -1.70 -10.19 -19.34
CA ALA A 467 -0.61 -9.41 -18.75
C ALA A 467 -0.66 -9.45 -17.22
N ALA A 468 -1.86 -9.51 -16.64
CA ALA A 468 -2.06 -9.54 -15.20
C ALA A 468 -3.30 -10.37 -14.81
N LEU A 469 -3.23 -11.06 -13.67
CA LEU A 469 -4.30 -11.91 -13.15
C LEU A 469 -4.36 -11.83 -11.62
N THR A 470 -5.55 -11.63 -11.06
CA THR A 470 -5.76 -11.79 -9.61
C THR A 470 -5.79 -13.26 -9.22
N PRO A 471 -5.05 -13.72 -8.20
CA PRO A 471 -5.12 -15.11 -7.76
C PRO A 471 -6.38 -15.38 -6.94
N VAL A 472 -6.85 -16.63 -6.95
CA VAL A 472 -7.86 -17.12 -6.02
C VAL A 472 -7.30 -18.35 -5.30
N PRO A 473 -7.20 -18.34 -3.95
CA PRO A 473 -7.48 -17.21 -3.05
C PRO A 473 -6.40 -16.12 -3.11
N GLY A 474 -6.67 -14.97 -2.47
CA GLY A 474 -5.67 -13.95 -2.20
C GLY A 474 -5.65 -12.76 -3.15
N GLY A 475 -6.56 -12.68 -4.12
CA GLY A 475 -6.78 -11.52 -4.98
C GLY A 475 -7.84 -10.57 -4.41
N VAL A 476 -9.09 -10.69 -4.86
CA VAL A 476 -10.17 -9.76 -4.51
C VAL A 476 -10.62 -9.87 -3.04
N GLY A 477 -10.62 -11.07 -2.46
CA GLY A 477 -11.15 -11.31 -1.11
C GLY A 477 -10.57 -10.43 0.01
N PRO A 478 -9.24 -10.31 0.15
CA PRO A 478 -8.62 -9.38 1.11
C PRO A 478 -9.06 -7.92 0.94
N MET A 479 -9.25 -7.48 -0.31
CA MET A 479 -9.70 -6.12 -0.62
C MET A 479 -11.13 -5.87 -0.18
N THR A 480 -12.02 -6.86 -0.31
CA THR A 480 -13.40 -6.76 0.18
C THR A 480 -13.42 -6.46 1.69
N VAL A 481 -12.60 -7.16 2.48
CA VAL A 481 -12.50 -6.92 3.93
C VAL A 481 -11.96 -5.53 4.23
N ALA A 482 -10.89 -5.10 3.55
CA ALA A 482 -10.33 -3.77 3.73
C ALA A 482 -11.31 -2.65 3.35
N MET A 483 -12.17 -2.86 2.35
CA MET A 483 -13.19 -1.88 1.97
C MET A 483 -14.32 -1.76 2.99
N VAL A 484 -14.69 -2.84 3.69
CA VAL A 484 -15.64 -2.77 4.82
C VAL A 484 -15.08 -1.89 5.94
N VAL A 485 -13.79 -2.06 6.27
CA VAL A 485 -13.09 -1.20 7.22
C VAL A 485 -13.14 0.27 6.78
N ALA A 486 -12.76 0.55 5.53
CA ALA A 486 -12.76 1.90 4.98
C ALA A 486 -14.17 2.53 4.91
N ASN A 487 -15.20 1.76 4.57
CA ASN A 487 -16.59 2.21 4.57
C ASN A 487 -17.08 2.52 6.00
N THR A 488 -16.65 1.75 7.00
CA THR A 488 -17.02 2.00 8.41
C THR A 488 -16.41 3.31 8.92
N VAL A 489 -15.13 3.58 8.60
CA VAL A 489 -14.50 4.88 8.92
C VAL A 489 -15.25 6.02 8.24
N LEU A 490 -15.58 5.88 6.95
CA LEU A 490 -16.34 6.89 6.22
C LEU A 490 -17.74 7.14 6.83
N ALA A 491 -18.40 6.09 7.31
CA ALA A 491 -19.69 6.21 7.99
C ALA A 491 -19.56 7.02 9.29
N ALA A 492 -18.54 6.72 10.11
CA ALA A 492 -18.26 7.46 11.33
C ALA A 492 -17.95 8.95 11.06
N GLN A 493 -17.12 9.24 10.05
CA GLN A 493 -16.82 10.62 9.63
C GLN A 493 -18.08 11.38 9.21
N ARG A 494 -18.94 10.77 8.38
CA ARG A 494 -20.17 11.41 7.88
C ARG A 494 -21.18 11.68 8.99
N LEU A 495 -21.31 10.77 9.95
CA LEU A 495 -22.22 10.94 11.10
C LEU A 495 -21.73 12.02 12.05
N ALA A 496 -20.42 12.06 12.35
CA ALA A 496 -19.81 13.10 13.18
C ALA A 496 -20.00 14.51 12.57
N GLN A 497 -19.81 14.65 11.25
CA GLN A 497 -20.01 15.92 10.54
C GLN A 497 -21.47 16.39 10.54
N ARG A 498 -22.45 15.47 10.57
CA ARG A 498 -23.87 15.82 10.67
C ARG A 498 -24.22 16.30 12.07
N GLY A 499 -23.69 15.65 13.11
CA GLY A 499 -23.89 16.06 14.51
C GLY A 499 -23.31 17.45 14.81
N ALA A 500 -22.22 17.86 14.13
CA ALA A 500 -21.63 19.19 14.30
C ALA A 500 -22.36 20.33 13.55
N ARG A 501 -23.34 20.01 12.68
CA ARG A 501 -24.11 20.99 11.89
C ARG A 501 -25.53 21.24 12.41
N VAL A 502 -25.96 20.48 13.40
CA VAL A 502 -27.21 20.65 14.15
C VAL A 502 -26.86 21.31 15.47
#